data_AF-A0A7U3ZM33-F1
#
_entry.id   AF-A0A7U3ZM33-F1
#
_cell.length_a   1.000
_cell.length_b   1.000
_cell.length_c   1.000
_cell.angle_alpha   90.00
_cell.angle_beta   90.00
_cell.angle_gamma   90.00
#
_symmetry.space_group_name_H-M   'P 1'
#
loop_
_entity.id
_entity.type
_entity.pdbx_description
1 polymer ?
#
loop_
_entity_poly.entity_id
_entity_poly.type
_entity_poly.pdbx_seq_one_letter_code
_entity_poly.pdbx_strand_id
1 'polypeptide(L)' 'MLISKFVKEKRHAAKLTQPELAEKAGVGLRFIRELEQGKQTLRMDKVNQVLQLFGYETGAVPVNRKLLTDEKS' A
#
# COMPACT_ATOMS: atom_id res chain seq x y z
N MET A 1 -10.28 -0.80 -4.40
CA MET A 1 -9.33 0.23 -3.92
C MET A 1 -7.93 -0.36 -4.00
N LEU A 2 -6.91 0.40 -4.45
CA LEU A 2 -5.52 -0.08 -4.48
C LEU A 2 -4.84 0.14 -3.13
N ILE A 3 -3.88 -0.73 -2.81
CA ILE A 3 -3.14 -0.66 -1.54
C ILE A 3 -2.40 0.67 -1.34
N SER A 4 -1.85 1.24 -2.40
CA SER A 4 -1.15 2.54 -2.37
C SER A 4 -2.07 3.68 -1.92
N LYS A 5 -3.29 3.72 -2.49
CA LYS A 5 -4.32 4.69 -2.11
C LYS A 5 -4.79 4.46 -0.68
N PHE A 6 -5.02 3.20 -0.30
CA PHE A 6 -5.44 2.82 1.03
C PHE A 6 -4.46 3.27 2.11
N VAL A 7 -3.17 2.97 1.94
CA VAL A 7 -2.12 3.36 2.90
C VAL A 7 -2.04 4.89 3.00
N LYS A 8 -2.08 5.60 1.86
CA LYS A 8 -2.04 7.07 1.84
C LYS A 8 -3.23 7.67 2.60
N GLU A 9 -4.44 7.17 2.37
CA GLU A 9 -5.65 7.64 3.06
C GLU A 9 -5.60 7.37 4.56
N LYS A 10 -5.21 6.15 4.98
CA LYS A 10 -5.04 5.81 6.40
C LYS A 10 -3.99 6.68 7.08
N ARG A 11 -2.87 6.96 6.40
CA ARG A 11 -1.83 7.87 6.89
C ARG A 11 -2.39 9.28 7.13
N HIS A 12 -3.13 9.82 6.16
CA HIS A 12 -3.74 11.15 6.30
C HIS A 12 -4.79 11.19 7.41
N ALA A 13 -5.62 10.15 7.55
CA ALA A 13 -6.61 10.05 8.62
C ALA A 13 -5.94 9.99 10.01
N ALA A 14 -4.79 9.31 10.12
CA ALA A 14 -3.97 9.25 11.32
C ALA A 14 -3.13 10.52 11.57
N LYS A 15 -3.21 11.53 10.67
CA LYS A 15 -2.42 12.78 10.72
C LYS A 15 -0.90 12.55 10.78
N LEU A 16 -0.41 11.49 10.15
CA LEU A 16 1.00 11.17 10.09
C LEU A 16 1.64 11.71 8.80
N THR A 17 2.88 12.19 8.91
CA THR A 17 3.78 12.42 7.79
C THR A 17 4.36 11.08 7.29
N GLN A 18 4.93 11.07 6.08
CA GLN A 18 5.56 9.84 5.56
C GLN A 18 6.74 9.35 6.42
N PRO A 19 7.63 10.23 6.96
CA PRO A 19 8.67 9.81 7.91
C PRO A 19 8.11 9.17 9.17
N GLU A 20 7.08 9.76 9.80
CA GLU A 20 6.48 9.22 11.02
C GLU A 20 5.82 7.85 10.79
N LEU A 21 5.15 7.67 9.64
CA LEU A 21 4.62 6.36 9.27
C LEU A 21 5.73 5.33 9.08
N ALA A 22 6.82 5.72 8.42
CA ALA A 22 7.97 4.85 8.18
C ALA A 22 8.60 4.39 9.49
N GLU A 23 8.83 5.34 10.41
CA GLU A 23 9.36 5.09 11.75
C GLU A 23 8.44 4.16 12.56
N LYS A 24 7.13 4.47 12.63
CA LYS A 24 6.17 3.63 13.34
C LYS A 24 6.07 2.21 12.78
N ALA A 25 6.21 2.05 11.46
CA ALA A 25 6.13 0.76 10.79
C ALA A 25 7.44 -0.04 10.84
N GLY A 26 8.55 0.58 11.29
CA GLY A 26 9.87 -0.05 11.24
C GLY A 26 10.38 -0.29 9.81
N VAL A 27 10.03 0.60 8.88
CA VAL A 27 10.44 0.53 7.46
C VAL A 27 11.17 1.81 7.05
N GLY A 28 11.98 1.73 5.99
CA GLY A 28 12.66 2.91 5.47
C GLY A 28 11.69 3.91 4.82
N LEU A 29 11.95 5.21 4.94
CA LEU A 29 11.14 6.27 4.30
C LEU A 29 10.96 6.06 2.78
N ARG A 30 12.00 5.58 2.09
CA ARG A 30 11.93 5.25 0.67
C ARG A 30 10.83 4.21 0.39
N PHE A 31 10.65 3.24 1.27
CA PHE A 31 9.62 2.21 1.11
C PHE A 31 8.22 2.81 1.16
N ILE A 32 7.93 3.69 2.13
CA ILE A 32 6.62 4.38 2.22
C ILE A 32 6.35 5.22 0.96
N ARG A 33 7.35 5.93 0.45
CA ARG A 33 7.21 6.71 -0.80
C ARG A 33 6.87 5.81 -1.99
N GLU A 34 7.63 4.72 -2.17
CA GLU A 34 7.40 3.76 -3.25
C GLU A 34 6.02 3.07 -3.12
N LEU A 35 5.61 2.74 -1.89
CA LEU A 35 4.30 2.16 -1.59
C LEU A 35 3.15 3.12 -1.93
N GLU A 36 3.21 4.38 -1.47
CA GLU A 36 2.16 5.37 -1.74
C GLU A 36 2.13 5.82 -3.21
N GLN A 37 3.26 5.78 -3.91
CA GLN A 37 3.33 6.04 -5.36
C GLN A 37 2.84 4.85 -6.20
N GLY A 38 2.59 3.69 -5.58
CA GLY A 38 2.08 2.51 -6.28
C GLY A 38 3.15 1.83 -7.15
N LYS A 39 4.39 1.74 -6.65
CA LYS A 39 5.45 0.95 -7.30
C LYS A 39 4.94 -0.45 -7.63
N GLN A 40 5.26 -0.93 -8.82
CA GLN A 40 4.79 -2.23 -9.33
C GLN A 40 5.19 -3.41 -8.45
N THR A 41 6.38 -3.35 -7.83
CA THR A 41 6.91 -4.41 -6.98
C THR A 41 7.33 -3.88 -5.61
N LEU A 42 6.84 -4.56 -4.57
CA LEU A 42 7.12 -4.29 -3.16
C LEU A 42 7.26 -5.62 -2.44
N ARG A 43 8.05 -5.67 -1.37
CA ARG A 43 8.16 -6.89 -0.57
C ARG A 43 6.94 -7.05 0.34
N MET A 44 6.32 -8.22 0.30
CA MET A 44 5.06 -8.50 1.01
C MET A 44 5.20 -8.36 2.53
N ASP A 45 6.33 -8.81 3.11
CA ASP A 45 6.63 -8.67 4.54
C ASP A 45 6.55 -7.20 4.97
N LYS A 46 7.14 -6.29 4.18
CA LYS A 46 7.16 -4.86 4.47
C LYS A 46 5.82 -4.19 4.25
N VAL A 47 5.06 -4.64 3.26
CA VAL A 47 3.68 -4.20 3.07
C VAL A 47 2.84 -4.56 4.31
N ASN A 48 2.94 -5.80 4.79
CA ASN A 48 2.22 -6.23 5.99
C ASN A 48 2.65 -5.49 7.25
N GLN A 49 3.93 -5.15 7.43
CA GLN A 49 4.38 -4.30 8.55
C GLN A 49 3.64 -2.96 8.59
N VAL A 50 3.44 -2.32 7.42
CA VAL A 50 2.70 -1.05 7.33
C VAL A 50 1.20 -1.26 7.57
N LEU A 51 0.61 -2.30 6.99
CA LEU A 51 -0.82 -2.58 7.13
C LEU A 51 -1.22 -2.94 8.58
N GLN A 52 -0.36 -3.66 9.30
CA GLN A 52 -0.59 -4.06 10.68
C GLN A 52 -0.76 -2.87 11.63
N LEU A 53 -0.11 -1.74 11.37
CA LEU A 53 -0.32 -0.51 12.13
C LEU A 53 -1.78 -0.01 12.09
N PHE A 54 -2.49 -0.36 11.02
CA PHE A 54 -3.87 0.02 10.82
C PHE A 54 -4.85 -1.14 11.08
N GLY A 55 -4.35 -2.32 11.50
CA GLY A 55 -5.16 -3.52 11.73
C GLY A 55 -5.55 -4.26 10.44
N TYR A 56 -4.69 -4.23 9.41
CA TYR A 56 -4.93 -4.90 8.13
C TYR A 56 -3.76 -5.82 7.75
N GLU A 57 -4.03 -6.71 6.80
CA GLU A 57 -3.03 -7.58 6.15
C GLU A 57 -3.35 -7.73 4.66
N THR A 58 -2.38 -8.18 3.88
CA THR A 58 -2.57 -8.51 2.47
C THR A 58 -3.32 -9.82 2.32
N GLY A 59 -4.36 -9.83 1.48
CA GLY A 59 -5.14 -11.02 1.18
C GLY A 59 -5.52 -11.11 -0.30
N ALA A 60 -6.01 -12.28 -0.70
CA ALA A 60 -6.58 -12.48 -2.03
C ALA A 60 -7.87 -11.65 -2.18
N VAL A 61 -7.94 -10.82 -3.22
CA VAL A 61 -9.14 -10.06 -3.57
C VAL A 61 -9.56 -10.38 -5.00
N PRO A 62 -10.88 -10.37 -5.31
CA PRO A 62 -11.34 -10.54 -6.68
C PRO A 62 -10.75 -9.47 -7.60
N VAL A 63 -10.18 -9.90 -8.73
CA VAL A 63 -9.76 -9.00 -9.79
C VAL A 63 -10.91 -8.84 -10.79
N ASN A 64 -11.14 -7.61 -11.27
CA ASN A 64 -12.07 -7.39 -12.36
C ASN A 64 -11.46 -7.95 -13.65
N ARG A 65 -11.88 -9.16 -14.03
CA ARG A 65 -11.35 -9.87 -15.21
C ARG A 65 -11.53 -9.09 -16.51
N LYS A 66 -12.56 -8.24 -16.62
CA LYS A 66 -12.80 -7.39 -17.80
C LYS A 66 -11.69 -6.34 -18.01
N LEU A 67 -10.97 -5.96 -16.95
CA LEU A 67 -9.85 -5.02 -17.03
C LEU A 67 -8.51 -5.72 -17.34
N LEU A 68 -8.46 -7.05 -17.32
CA LEU A 68 -7.26 -7.84 -17.63
C LEU A 68 -7.22 -8.27 -19.10
N THR A 69 -8.38 -8.32 -19.75
CA THR A 69 -8.49 -8.51 -21.19
C THR A 69 -8.46 -7.15 -21.85
N ASP A 70 -7.27 -6.71 -22.30
CA ASP A 70 -7.18 -5.76 -23.40
C ASP A 70 -7.86 -6.41 -24.61
N GLU A 71 -9.18 -6.30 -24.73
CA GLU A 71 -9.79 -6.31 -26.06
C GLU A 71 -9.45 -4.96 -26.68
N LYS A 72 -8.19 -4.84 -27.13
CA LYS A 72 -7.85 -4.02 -28.27
C LYS A 72 -8.61 -4.61 -29.46
N SER A 73 -9.89 -4.27 -29.57
CA SER A 73 -10.56 -4.18 -30.86
C SER A 73 -10.09 -2.91 -31.58
#